data_AF-A0A948YH70-F1
#
_entry.id   AF-A0A948YH70-F1
#
_cell.length_a   1.000
_cell.length_b   1.000
_cell.length_c   1.000
_cell.angle_alpha   90.00
_cell.angle_beta   90.00
_cell.angle_gamma   90.00
#
_symmetry.space_group_name_H-M   'P 1'
#
loop_
_entity.id
_entity.type
_entity.pdbx_description
1 polymer ?
#
loop_
_entity_poly.entity_id
_entity_poly.type
_entity_poly.pdbx_seq_one_letter_code
_entity_poly.pdbx_strand_id
1 'polypeptide(L)'
;SIDYIGKSYKNIIKERLERKKMLLHHSKELTQKVLTILEQNAQDQEAQISEIIAQTPKLEAIYIIHAESGLQIGATRIHSEERYLYTPCKDGHDHSLREYYFIAKDSSRGDYLSSKYISKASGNMCRTYSARISLDKCDCIVCFDILA
;
A
#
# COMPACT_ATOMS: atom_id res chain seq x y z
N SER A 1 -40.26 4.98 8.55
CA SER A 1 -40.59 3.57 8.28
C SER A 1 -39.30 2.74 8.28
N ILE A 2 -39.38 1.48 8.69
CA ILE A 2 -38.29 0.49 8.61
C ILE A 2 -37.73 0.41 7.17
N ASP A 3 -38.58 0.58 6.15
CA ASP A 3 -38.18 0.56 4.74
C ASP A 3 -37.22 1.68 4.35
N TYR A 4 -37.40 2.88 4.94
CA TYR A 4 -36.52 4.02 4.69
C TYR A 4 -35.12 3.76 5.25
N ILE A 5 -35.04 3.17 6.45
CA ILE A 5 -33.76 2.80 7.09
C ILE A 5 -33.05 1.74 6.26
N GLY A 6 -33.78 0.72 5.77
CA GLY A 6 -33.23 -0.31 4.90
C GLY A 6 -32.67 0.23 3.58
N LYS A 7 -33.38 1.16 2.93
CA LYS A 7 -32.92 1.80 1.68
C LYS A 7 -31.67 2.66 1.91
N SER A 8 -31.65 3.45 2.98
CA SER A 8 -30.49 4.28 3.35
C SER A 8 -29.26 3.43 3.67
N TYR A 9 -29.42 2.35 4.43
CA TYR A 9 -28.32 1.41 4.71
C TYR A 9 -27.75 0.80 3.43
N LYS A 10 -28.61 0.34 2.50
CA LYS A 10 -28.19 -0.21 1.22
C LYS A 10 -27.36 0.79 0.39
N ASN A 11 -27.75 2.07 0.40
CA ASN A 11 -27.00 3.12 -0.29
C ASN A 11 -25.61 3.32 0.35
N ILE A 12 -25.52 3.38 1.68
CA ILE A 12 -24.23 3.50 2.40
C ILE A 12 -23.29 2.35 2.04
N ILE A 13 -23.80 1.11 2.03
CA ILE A 13 -23.02 -0.06 1.65
C ILE A 13 -22.57 0.02 0.18
N LYS A 14 -23.46 0.42 -0.73
CA LYS A 14 -23.13 0.60 -2.15
C LYS A 14 -21.99 1.61 -2.33
N GLU A 15 -22.11 2.78 -1.72
CA GLU A 15 -21.05 3.80 -1.78
C GLU A 15 -19.72 3.31 -1.20
N ARG A 16 -19.76 2.54 -0.10
CA ARG A 16 -18.56 1.95 0.50
C ARG A 16 -17.90 0.94 -0.45
N LEU A 17 -18.68 0.15 -1.16
CA LEU A 17 -18.17 -0.79 -2.17
C LEU A 17 -17.54 -0.04 -3.35
N GLU A 18 -18.19 1.01 -3.85
CA GLU A 18 -17.64 1.81 -4.97
C GLU A 18 -16.35 2.54 -4.56
N ARG A 19 -16.29 3.12 -3.36
CA ARG A 19 -15.04 3.69 -2.83
C ARG A 19 -13.93 2.65 -2.73
N LYS A 20 -14.24 1.43 -2.29
CA LYS A 20 -13.26 0.33 -2.21
C LYS A 20 -12.78 -0.10 -3.60
N LYS A 21 -13.68 -0.16 -4.60
CA LYS A 21 -13.30 -0.47 -5.98
C LYS A 21 -12.38 0.59 -6.59
N MET A 22 -12.72 1.87 -6.43
CA MET A 22 -11.89 2.97 -6.91
C MET A 22 -10.51 2.95 -6.26
N LEU A 23 -10.46 2.71 -4.95
CA LEU A 23 -9.20 2.57 -4.21
C LEU A 23 -8.34 1.44 -4.78
N LEU A 24 -8.90 0.23 -4.93
CA LEU A 24 -8.18 -0.92 -5.49
C LEU A 24 -7.71 -0.65 -6.93
N HIS A 25 -8.55 -0.03 -7.76
CA HIS A 25 -8.20 0.30 -9.13
C HIS A 25 -7.00 1.26 -9.18
N HIS A 26 -7.06 2.35 -8.42
CA HIS A 26 -5.96 3.31 -8.36
C HIS A 26 -4.68 2.70 -7.78
N SER A 27 -4.79 1.87 -6.75
CA SER A 27 -3.64 1.13 -6.21
C SER A 27 -3.01 0.21 -7.25
N LYS A 28 -3.78 -0.41 -8.14
CA LYS A 28 -3.22 -1.20 -9.25
C LYS A 28 -2.48 -0.34 -10.27
N GLU A 29 -3.01 0.83 -10.60
CA GLU A 29 -2.32 1.78 -11.49
C GLU A 29 -0.98 2.24 -10.87
N LEU A 30 -0.97 2.55 -9.57
CA LEU A 30 0.25 2.89 -8.83
C LEU A 30 1.24 1.72 -8.80
N THR A 31 0.75 0.49 -8.64
CA THR A 31 1.60 -0.71 -8.70
C THR A 31 2.32 -0.80 -10.03
N GLN A 32 1.60 -0.59 -11.14
CA GLN A 32 2.20 -0.63 -12.47
C GLN A 32 3.24 0.48 -12.67
N LYS A 33 2.97 1.69 -12.17
CA LYS A 33 3.95 2.80 -12.23
C LYS A 33 5.22 2.46 -11.46
N VAL A 34 5.09 1.93 -10.24
CA VAL A 34 6.23 1.50 -9.42
C VAL A 34 6.99 0.36 -10.10
N LEU A 35 6.30 -0.63 -10.66
CA LEU A 35 6.94 -1.73 -11.41
C LEU A 35 7.77 -1.19 -12.57
N THR A 36 7.21 -0.29 -13.39
CA THR A 36 7.93 0.31 -14.51
C THR A 36 9.17 1.10 -14.07
N ILE A 37 9.13 1.78 -12.92
CA ILE A 37 10.30 2.45 -12.34
C ILE A 37 11.36 1.42 -11.92
N LEU A 38 10.95 0.35 -11.25
CA LEU A 38 11.87 -0.68 -10.75
C LEU A 38 12.52 -1.50 -11.86
N GLU A 39 11.84 -1.69 -12.99
CA GLU A 39 12.38 -2.36 -14.19
C GLU A 39 13.42 -1.50 -14.95
N GLN A 40 13.41 -0.18 -14.76
CA GLN A 40 14.38 0.71 -15.38
C GLN A 40 15.72 0.63 -14.63
N ASN A 41 16.82 0.40 -15.34
CA ASN A 41 18.16 0.50 -14.77
C ASN A 41 18.60 1.98 -14.68
N ALA A 42 17.95 2.72 -13.79
CA ALA A 42 18.14 4.16 -13.62
C ALA A 42 18.63 4.49 -12.20
N GLN A 43 19.49 5.50 -12.07
CA GLN A 43 20.00 5.92 -10.76
C GLN A 43 18.97 6.72 -9.93
N ASP A 44 17.84 7.10 -10.52
CA ASP A 44 16.84 8.01 -9.93
C ASP A 44 15.54 7.33 -9.50
N GLN A 45 15.48 5.99 -9.46
CA GLN A 45 14.28 5.23 -9.06
C GLN A 45 13.67 5.74 -7.75
N GLU A 46 14.52 6.05 -6.76
CA GLU A 46 14.09 6.56 -5.46
C GLU A 46 13.40 7.92 -5.57
N ALA A 47 13.92 8.83 -6.38
CA ALA A 47 13.32 10.14 -6.62
C ALA A 47 11.99 9.99 -7.36
N GLN A 48 11.91 9.10 -8.34
CA GLN A 48 10.69 8.83 -9.10
C GLN A 48 9.59 8.23 -8.22
N ILE A 49 9.92 7.30 -7.32
CA ILE A 49 8.97 6.75 -6.33
C ILE A 49 8.51 7.84 -5.35
N SER A 50 9.41 8.72 -4.92
CA SER A 50 9.07 9.83 -4.04
C SER A 50 8.12 10.83 -4.71
N GLU A 51 8.29 11.06 -6.02
CA GLU A 51 7.39 11.89 -6.82
C GLU A 51 5.99 11.29 -6.91
N ILE A 52 5.86 9.96 -7.01
CA ILE A 52 4.54 9.29 -6.96
C ILE A 52 3.81 9.63 -5.66
N ILE A 53 4.51 9.62 -4.53
CA ILE A 53 3.94 9.97 -3.22
C ILE A 53 3.51 11.44 -3.22
N ALA A 54 4.38 12.36 -3.65
CA ALA A 54 4.11 13.79 -3.69
C ALA A 54 2.88 14.13 -4.56
N GLN A 55 2.69 13.42 -5.67
CA GLN A 55 1.57 13.64 -6.60
C GLN A 55 0.27 12.92 -6.20
N THR A 56 0.29 12.08 -5.15
CA THR A 56 -0.86 11.26 -4.76
C THR A 56 -1.33 11.64 -3.35
N PRO A 57 -2.29 12.59 -3.19
CA PRO A 57 -2.61 13.21 -1.90
C PRO A 57 -3.02 12.26 -0.75
N LYS A 58 -3.49 11.04 -1.07
CA LYS A 58 -3.88 10.05 -0.05
C LYS A 58 -2.84 8.98 0.19
N LEU A 59 -1.78 8.91 -0.62
CA LEU A 59 -0.70 7.96 -0.48
C LEU A 59 0.25 8.48 0.59
N GLU A 60 0.25 7.82 1.73
CA GLU A 60 1.09 8.18 2.85
C GLU A 60 2.50 7.62 2.70
N ALA A 61 2.60 6.34 2.29
CA ALA A 61 3.87 5.66 2.21
C ALA A 61 3.93 4.65 1.07
N ILE A 62 5.14 4.44 0.55
CA ILE A 62 5.51 3.33 -0.35
C ILE A 62 6.68 2.58 0.27
N TYR A 63 6.60 1.25 0.27
CA TYR A 63 7.71 0.37 0.65
C TYR A 63 7.63 -0.94 -0.12
N ILE A 64 8.78 -1.60 -0.27
CA ILE A 64 8.94 -2.81 -1.07
C ILE A 64 9.48 -3.91 -0.15
N ILE A 65 8.92 -5.10 -0.24
CA ILE A 65 9.30 -6.26 0.57
C ILE A 65 9.75 -7.39 -0.35
N HIS A 66 10.86 -8.04 -0.03
CA HIS A 66 11.27 -9.25 -0.73
C HIS A 66 10.26 -10.38 -0.47
N ALA A 67 9.65 -10.95 -1.52
CA ALA A 67 8.53 -11.87 -1.35
C ALA A 67 8.93 -13.16 -0.60
N GLU A 68 10.15 -13.66 -0.80
CA GLU A 68 10.61 -14.87 -0.12
C GLU A 68 10.92 -14.64 1.37
N SER A 69 11.87 -13.75 1.69
CA SER A 69 12.35 -13.51 3.06
C SER A 69 11.42 -12.66 3.93
N GLY A 70 10.54 -11.85 3.33
CA GLY A 70 9.71 -10.90 4.09
C GLY A 70 10.44 -9.66 4.59
N LEU A 71 11.70 -9.46 4.17
CA LEU A 71 12.50 -8.30 4.54
C LEU A 71 12.22 -7.12 3.61
N GLN A 72 12.12 -5.92 4.18
CA GLN A 72 12.00 -4.67 3.42
C GLN A 72 13.27 -4.42 2.58
N ILE A 73 13.08 -3.99 1.34
CA ILE A 73 14.14 -3.57 0.41
C ILE A 73 14.14 -2.04 0.37
N GLY A 74 15.23 -1.44 0.84
CA GLY A 74 15.37 0.01 0.99
C GLY A 74 14.54 0.57 2.14
N ALA A 75 14.62 1.88 2.36
CA ALA A 75 13.81 2.56 3.37
C ALA A 75 12.33 2.66 2.95
N THR A 76 11.43 2.93 3.89
CA THR A 76 10.06 3.36 3.57
C THR A 76 10.11 4.80 3.05
N ARG A 77 9.41 5.09 1.95
CA ARG A 77 9.21 6.47 1.46
C ARG A 77 7.88 7.00 2.02
N ILE A 78 7.87 8.20 2.58
CA ILE A 78 6.68 8.79 3.23
C ILE A 78 6.45 10.24 2.80
N HIS A 79 5.19 10.69 2.83
CA HIS A 79 4.82 12.10 2.60
C HIS A 79 4.90 12.98 3.87
N SER A 80 4.82 12.39 5.07
CA SER A 80 4.55 13.13 6.30
C SER A 80 5.80 13.60 7.04
N GLU A 81 5.66 14.69 7.81
CA GLU A 81 6.65 15.07 8.82
C GLU A 81 6.79 13.96 9.87
N GLU A 82 8.04 13.56 10.13
CA GLU A 82 8.36 12.61 11.19
C GLU A 82 7.84 13.14 12.53
N ARG A 83 7.04 12.33 13.22
CA ARG A 83 6.61 12.62 14.59
C ARG A 83 7.50 11.83 15.53
N TYR A 84 7.88 12.43 16.66
CA TYR A 84 8.83 11.82 17.62
C TYR A 84 8.52 10.36 18.02
N LEU A 85 7.24 9.96 18.02
CA LEU A 85 6.79 8.61 18.40
C LEU A 85 6.54 7.66 17.21
N TYR A 86 6.69 8.13 15.98
CA TYR A 86 6.38 7.38 14.77
C TYR A 86 7.55 7.46 13.79
N THR A 87 8.12 6.31 13.47
CA THR A 87 9.32 6.22 12.65
C THR A 87 9.09 5.23 11.51
N PRO A 88 9.34 5.63 10.25
CA PRO A 88 9.26 4.74 9.11
C PRO A 88 10.19 3.52 9.27
N CYS A 89 9.79 2.39 8.68
CA CYS A 89 10.62 1.19 8.71
C CYS A 89 11.87 1.40 7.85
N LYS A 90 13.01 0.91 8.35
CA LYS A 90 14.29 0.97 7.63
C LYS A 90 14.46 -0.26 6.74
N ASP A 91 15.46 -0.19 5.88
CA ASP A 91 15.94 -1.33 5.10
C ASP A 91 16.19 -2.54 6.01
N GLY A 92 15.77 -3.72 5.54
CA GLY A 92 15.87 -4.98 6.28
C GLY A 92 14.84 -5.19 7.40
N HIS A 93 13.84 -4.30 7.59
CA HIS A 93 12.76 -4.57 8.55
C HIS A 93 11.97 -5.83 8.16
N ASP A 94 11.61 -6.66 9.14
CA ASP A 94 10.88 -7.92 8.90
C ASP A 94 9.35 -7.70 8.92
N HIS A 95 8.71 -8.00 7.80
CA HIS A 95 7.26 -7.94 7.61
C HIS A 95 6.61 -9.33 7.50
N SER A 96 7.35 -10.43 7.68
CA SER A 96 6.89 -11.80 7.45
C SER A 96 5.61 -12.18 8.24
N LEU A 97 5.41 -11.55 9.41
CA LEU A 97 4.24 -11.77 10.27
C LEU A 97 3.09 -10.79 9.99
N ARG A 98 3.20 -9.91 9.00
CA ARG A 98 2.17 -8.93 8.65
C ARG A 98 1.13 -9.57 7.73
N GLU A 99 -0.14 -9.36 8.04
CA GLU A 99 -1.25 -9.89 7.24
C GLU A 99 -1.16 -9.46 5.76
N TYR A 100 -0.83 -8.20 5.50
CA TYR A 100 -0.73 -7.68 4.13
C TYR A 100 0.41 -8.32 3.34
N TYR A 101 1.48 -8.77 4.00
CA TYR A 101 2.57 -9.50 3.36
C TYR A 101 2.09 -10.91 3.01
N PHE A 102 1.57 -11.64 3.99
CA PHE A 102 1.15 -13.03 3.83
C PHE A 102 0.08 -13.19 2.75
N ILE A 103 -0.97 -12.36 2.79
CA ILE A 103 -2.08 -12.48 1.83
C ILE A 103 -1.66 -12.07 0.42
N ALA A 104 -0.85 -11.01 0.25
CA ALA A 104 -0.38 -10.64 -1.09
C ALA A 104 0.56 -11.69 -1.69
N LYS A 105 1.39 -12.33 -0.86
CA LYS A 105 2.31 -13.39 -1.29
C LYS A 105 1.58 -14.64 -1.79
N ASP A 106 0.61 -15.12 -1.02
CA ASP A 106 0.04 -16.47 -1.17
C ASP A 106 -1.34 -16.49 -1.84
N SER A 107 -2.03 -15.35 -1.93
CA SER A 107 -3.34 -15.31 -2.59
C SER A 107 -3.22 -15.43 -4.11
N SER A 108 -4.16 -16.14 -4.72
CA SER A 108 -4.25 -16.25 -6.19
C SER A 108 -4.51 -14.91 -6.89
N ARG A 109 -5.06 -13.94 -6.17
CA ARG A 109 -5.31 -12.59 -6.70
C ARG A 109 -4.04 -11.73 -6.72
N GLY A 110 -3.03 -12.09 -5.93
CA GLY A 110 -1.75 -11.39 -5.85
C GLY A 110 -1.82 -10.00 -5.19
N ASP A 111 -2.98 -9.57 -4.68
CA ASP A 111 -3.16 -8.28 -4.03
C ASP A 111 -4.11 -8.34 -2.81
N TYR A 112 -3.86 -7.46 -1.86
CA TYR A 112 -4.64 -7.34 -0.63
C TYR A 112 -4.85 -5.87 -0.22
N LEU A 113 -5.95 -5.62 0.48
CA LEU A 113 -6.22 -4.33 1.11
C LEU A 113 -6.64 -4.57 2.55
N SER A 114 -5.84 -4.11 3.50
CA SER A 114 -6.06 -4.36 4.92
C SER A 114 -7.26 -3.60 5.49
N SER A 115 -7.68 -4.00 6.70
CA SER A 115 -8.54 -3.18 7.55
C SER A 115 -7.87 -1.86 7.92
N LYS A 116 -8.65 -0.89 8.42
CA LYS A 116 -8.04 0.35 8.92
C LYS A 116 -7.17 0.05 10.15
N TYR A 117 -6.02 0.68 10.26
CA TYR A 117 -5.15 0.63 11.44
C TYR A 117 -4.36 1.94 11.59
N ILE A 118 -3.71 2.13 12.74
CA ILE A 118 -2.85 3.30 13.00
C ILE A 118 -1.46 3.02 12.43
N SER A 119 -1.03 3.83 11.47
CA SER A 119 0.29 3.78 10.84
C SER A 119 1.39 3.91 11.88
N LYS A 120 2.36 2.99 11.87
CA LYS A 120 3.56 3.10 12.73
C LYS A 120 4.54 4.15 12.22
N ALA A 121 4.47 4.50 10.94
CA ALA A 121 5.36 5.47 10.32
C ALA A 121 4.95 6.92 10.61
N SER A 122 3.64 7.20 10.74
CA SER A 122 3.11 8.57 10.87
C SER A 122 2.12 8.79 12.03
N GLY A 123 1.51 7.72 12.55
CA GLY A 123 0.41 7.78 13.51
C GLY A 123 -0.97 8.07 12.90
N ASN A 124 -1.09 8.16 11.57
CA ASN A 124 -2.38 8.38 10.92
C ASN A 124 -3.20 7.08 10.82
N MET A 125 -4.52 7.21 10.73
CA MET A 125 -5.38 6.08 10.36
C MET A 125 -5.22 5.80 8.86
N CYS A 126 -4.73 4.61 8.53
CA CYS A 126 -4.47 4.20 7.16
C CYS A 126 -4.99 2.78 6.86
N ARG A 127 -4.84 2.37 5.61
CA ARG A 127 -4.93 0.98 5.14
C ARG A 127 -3.69 0.68 4.31
N THR A 128 -3.22 -0.55 4.33
CA THR A 128 -2.18 -1.01 3.41
C THR A 128 -2.83 -1.72 2.25
N TYR A 129 -2.61 -1.22 1.04
CA TYR A 129 -2.71 -2.04 -0.15
C TYR A 129 -1.35 -2.73 -0.38
N SER A 130 -1.36 -4.03 -0.66
CA SER A 130 -0.15 -4.78 -0.98
C SER A 130 -0.37 -5.59 -2.25
N ALA A 131 0.63 -5.64 -3.12
CA ALA A 131 0.57 -6.41 -4.37
C ALA A 131 1.90 -7.09 -4.66
N ARG A 132 1.84 -8.38 -5.01
CA ARG A 132 2.98 -9.13 -5.52
C ARG A 132 3.29 -8.69 -6.94
N ILE A 133 4.56 -8.39 -7.18
CA ILE A 133 5.13 -8.08 -8.49
C ILE A 133 6.32 -9.01 -8.73
N SER A 134 6.61 -9.28 -10.00
CA SER A 134 7.79 -10.03 -10.41
C SER A 134 8.75 -9.08 -11.10
N LEU A 135 9.96 -8.95 -10.56
CA LEU A 135 11.10 -8.31 -11.20
C LEU A 135 12.02 -9.44 -11.67
N ASP A 136 12.63 -9.35 -12.85
CA ASP A 136 13.47 -10.38 -13.51
C ASP A 136 13.79 -11.67 -12.72
N LYS A 137 14.51 -11.57 -11.60
CA LYS A 137 14.95 -12.72 -10.78
C LYS A 137 14.40 -12.74 -9.35
N CYS A 138 13.56 -11.78 -8.97
CA CYS A 138 13.01 -11.69 -7.62
C CYS A 138 11.56 -11.24 -7.62
N ASP A 139 10.73 -11.99 -6.89
CA ASP A 139 9.40 -11.52 -6.55
C ASP A 139 9.47 -10.55 -5.37
N CYS A 140 8.68 -9.49 -5.47
CA CYS A 140 8.57 -8.47 -4.44
C CYS A 140 7.10 -8.22 -4.12
N ILE A 141 6.84 -7.61 -2.96
CA ILE A 141 5.54 -7.09 -2.58
C ILE A 141 5.66 -5.59 -2.46
N VAL A 142 4.95 -4.86 -3.31
CA VAL A 142 4.83 -3.40 -3.21
C VAL A 142 3.69 -3.09 -2.26
N CYS A 143 3.95 -2.22 -1.29
CA CYS A 143 2.98 -1.80 -0.29
C CYS A 143 2.74 -0.30 -0.35
N PHE A 144 1.47 0.07 -0.23
CA PHE A 144 0.98 1.45 -0.18
C PHE A 144 0.17 1.64 1.09
N ASP A 145 0.65 2.49 1.99
CA ASP A 145 -0.18 2.95 3.10
C ASP A 145 -1.00 4.15 2.62
N ILE A 146 -2.33 4.07 2.77
CA ILE A 146 -3.29 5.01 2.20
C ILE A 146 -4.16 5.56 3.32
N LEU A 147 -4.24 6.89 3.42
CA LEU A 147 -5.03 7.59 4.44
C LEU A 147 -6.52 7.20 4.35
N ALA A 148 -7.13 6.86 5.48
CA ALA A 148 -8.37 6.09 5.54
C ALA A 148 -9.62 6.85 6.03
#